data_AF-A0AAN6N943-F1
#
_entry.id   AF-A0AAN6N943-F1
#
_cell.length_a   1.000
_cell.length_b   1.000
_cell.length_c   1.000
_cell.angle_alpha   90.00
_cell.angle_beta   90.00
_cell.angle_gamma   90.00
#
_symmetry.space_group_name_H-M   'P 1'
#
loop_
_entity.id
_entity.type
_entity.pdbx_description
1 polymer ?
#
loop_
_entity_poly.entity_id
_entity_poly.type
_entity_poly.pdbx_seq_one_letter_code
_entity_poly.pdbx_strand_id
1 'polypeptide(L)'
;MDDNNNITPETDKNPPENMANIVNAAKQAILAYAAAVSKGSNPSIPVSDVAASMAELYLPNFTSFTLGSITVFATRPDAQAAIERLLCSYNTSGIGADIRKYDSRVEPVSASSAICWITWEIFPNPGTTDGKGAVEPWKFTDVYGFRLTQNNSSVNKGLQCQGG
;
A
#
# COMPACT_ATOMS: atom_id res chain seq x y z
N MET A 1 -35.33 -25.43 -41.54
CA MET A 1 -35.80 -24.63 -40.40
C MET A 1 -34.56 -24.42 -39.58
N ASP A 2 -33.86 -23.34 -39.87
CA ASP A 2 -32.54 -23.05 -39.31
C ASP A 2 -32.71 -22.16 -38.08
N ASP A 3 -32.16 -22.62 -36.97
CA ASP A 3 -32.16 -21.95 -35.67
C ASP A 3 -31.21 -20.75 -35.69
N ASN A 4 -31.76 -19.55 -35.85
CA ASN A 4 -31.02 -18.30 -35.66
C ASN A 4 -31.21 -17.78 -34.23
N ASN A 5 -30.39 -18.30 -33.30
CA ASN A 5 -30.17 -17.66 -32.00
C ASN A 5 -29.13 -16.54 -32.15
N ASN A 6 -29.63 -15.33 -32.37
CA ASN A 6 -28.84 -14.10 -32.37
C ASN A 6 -28.51 -13.72 -30.91
N ILE A 7 -27.33 -14.09 -30.41
CA ILE A 7 -26.81 -13.61 -29.13
C ILE A 7 -26.02 -12.32 -29.40
N THR A 8 -26.63 -11.18 -29.11
CA THR A 8 -25.90 -9.91 -28.98
C THR A 8 -25.17 -9.88 -27.63
N PRO A 9 -23.89 -9.47 -27.58
CA PRO A 9 -23.19 -9.29 -26.32
C PRO A 9 -23.63 -7.97 -25.67
N GLU A 10 -24.38 -8.07 -24.57
CA GLU A 10 -24.66 -6.94 -23.69
C GLU A 10 -23.36 -6.49 -23.03
N THR A 11 -22.92 -5.28 -23.38
CA THR A 11 -21.80 -4.59 -22.74
C THR A 11 -22.33 -3.94 -21.46
N ASP A 12 -22.50 -4.74 -20.41
CA ASP A 12 -22.80 -4.19 -19.09
C ASP A 12 -21.54 -3.53 -18.52
N LYS A 13 -21.55 -2.20 -18.47
CA LYS A 13 -20.41 -1.35 -18.09
C LYS A 13 -20.22 -1.26 -16.57
N ASN A 14 -20.92 -2.07 -15.79
CA ASN A 14 -20.80 -2.08 -14.34
C ASN A 14 -20.28 -3.45 -13.84
N PRO A 15 -19.21 -3.48 -13.04
CA PRO A 15 -18.77 -4.71 -12.40
C PRO A 15 -19.91 -5.28 -11.55
N PRO A 16 -20.08 -6.62 -11.49
CA PRO A 16 -21.07 -7.22 -10.58
C PRO A 16 -20.86 -6.70 -9.16
N GLU A 17 -21.93 -6.49 -8.39
CA GLU A 17 -21.95 -5.77 -7.11
C GLU A 17 -20.88 -6.24 -6.10
N ASN A 18 -20.53 -7.52 -6.13
CA ASN A 18 -19.44 -8.10 -5.34
C ASN A 18 -18.04 -7.57 -5.70
N MET A 19 -17.81 -7.22 -6.97
CA MET A 19 -16.58 -6.62 -7.47
C MET A 19 -16.46 -5.13 -7.09
N ALA A 20 -17.59 -4.41 -6.99
CA ALA A 20 -17.57 -3.03 -6.49
C ALA A 20 -17.11 -2.96 -5.02
N ASN A 21 -17.51 -3.94 -4.20
CA ASN A 21 -17.14 -4.02 -2.79
C ASN A 21 -15.64 -4.26 -2.57
N ILE A 22 -15.02 -5.17 -3.34
CA ILE A 22 -13.57 -5.42 -3.24
C ILE A 22 -12.75 -4.22 -3.69
N VAL A 23 -13.18 -3.50 -4.75
CA VAL A 23 -12.48 -2.31 -5.23
C VAL A 23 -12.50 -1.20 -4.18
N ASN A 24 -13.65 -0.97 -3.54
CA ASN A 24 -13.77 0.02 -2.47
C ASN A 24 -12.91 -0.34 -1.26
N ALA A 25 -12.93 -1.61 -0.82
CA ALA A 25 -12.10 -2.08 0.29
C ALA A 25 -10.60 -1.92 -0.01
N ALA A 26 -10.16 -2.29 -1.22
CA ALA A 26 -8.77 -2.13 -1.65
C ALA A 26 -8.35 -0.65 -1.71
N LYS A 27 -9.21 0.24 -2.21
CA LYS A 27 -8.96 1.70 -2.20
C LYS A 27 -8.82 2.22 -0.76
N GLN A 28 -9.64 1.76 0.17
CA GLN A 28 -9.50 2.14 1.59
C GLN A 28 -8.19 1.63 2.19
N ALA A 29 -7.75 0.42 1.84
CA ALA A 29 -6.45 -0.10 2.27
C ALA A 29 -5.28 0.74 1.71
N ILE A 30 -5.35 1.18 0.44
CA ILE A 30 -4.39 2.11 -0.16
C ILE A 30 -4.32 3.43 0.63
N LEU A 31 -5.48 3.98 1.01
CA LEU A 31 -5.53 5.23 1.79
C LEU A 31 -4.95 5.04 3.19
N ALA A 32 -5.25 3.92 3.86
CA ALA A 32 -4.66 3.59 5.15
C ALA A 32 -3.13 3.42 5.05
N TYR A 33 -2.65 2.80 3.97
CA TYR A 33 -1.21 2.67 3.73
C TYR A 33 -0.54 4.01 3.49
N ALA A 34 -1.12 4.85 2.64
CA ALA A 34 -0.65 6.21 2.41
C ALA A 34 -0.62 7.04 3.69
N ALA A 35 -1.64 6.92 4.54
CA ALA A 35 -1.68 7.58 5.84
C ALA A 35 -0.55 7.09 6.76
N ALA A 36 -0.31 5.78 6.85
CA ALA A 36 0.77 5.22 7.64
C ALA A 36 2.15 5.71 7.16
N VAL A 37 2.41 5.67 5.85
CA VAL A 37 3.67 6.14 5.24
C VAL A 37 3.87 7.64 5.46
N SER A 38 2.81 8.45 5.30
CA SER A 38 2.90 9.91 5.46
C SER A 38 3.34 10.36 6.85
N LYS A 39 3.18 9.51 7.89
CA LYS A 39 3.70 9.79 9.24
C LYS A 39 5.23 9.98 9.24
N GLY A 40 5.94 9.36 8.30
CA GLY A 40 7.39 9.52 8.14
C GLY A 40 7.84 10.94 7.81
N SER A 41 6.94 11.78 7.27
CA SER A 41 7.23 13.20 7.03
C SER A 41 7.27 14.05 8.30
N ASN A 42 6.75 13.53 9.43
CA ASN A 42 6.75 14.24 10.70
C ASN A 42 7.94 13.80 11.57
N PRO A 43 8.96 14.65 11.77
CA PRO A 43 10.16 14.30 12.54
C PRO A 43 9.89 14.07 14.04
N SER A 44 8.71 14.44 14.55
CA SER A 44 8.31 14.17 15.93
C SER A 44 7.75 12.76 16.13
N ILE A 45 7.48 12.00 15.06
CA ILE A 45 7.02 10.61 15.15
C ILE A 45 8.23 9.68 15.08
N PRO A 46 8.44 8.80 16.07
CA PRO A 46 9.50 7.80 16.03
C PRO A 46 9.37 6.90 14.79
N VAL A 47 10.51 6.58 14.16
CA VAL A 47 10.53 5.67 12.98
C VAL A 47 9.90 4.32 13.30
N SER A 48 10.08 3.81 14.52
CA SER A 48 9.45 2.59 15.01
C SER A 48 7.91 2.63 14.94
N ASP A 49 7.30 3.79 15.21
CA ASP A 49 5.85 3.96 15.23
C ASP A 49 5.28 4.07 13.81
N VAL A 50 6.05 4.69 12.90
CA VAL A 50 5.77 4.67 11.45
C VAL A 50 5.82 3.23 10.94
N ALA A 51 6.89 2.50 11.26
CA ALA A 51 7.08 1.12 10.85
C ALA A 51 5.99 0.20 11.40
N ALA A 52 5.60 0.35 12.67
CA ALA A 52 4.49 -0.38 13.28
C ALA A 52 3.17 -0.10 12.54
N SER A 53 2.89 1.16 12.22
CA SER A 53 1.68 1.56 11.48
C SER A 53 1.61 0.93 10.08
N MET A 54 2.75 0.84 9.40
CA MET A 54 2.83 0.18 8.09
C MET A 54 2.67 -1.35 8.23
N ALA A 55 3.33 -1.96 9.23
CA ALA A 55 3.32 -3.39 9.46
C ALA A 55 1.91 -3.96 9.71
N GLU A 56 1.02 -3.19 10.34
CA GLU A 56 -0.38 -3.57 10.59
C GLU A 56 -1.18 -3.92 9.32
N LEU A 57 -0.75 -3.40 8.16
CA LEU A 57 -1.43 -3.60 6.88
C LEU A 57 -1.01 -4.89 6.17
N TYR A 58 0.02 -5.56 6.66
CA TYR A 58 0.49 -6.81 6.08
C TYR A 58 -0.14 -8.01 6.78
N LEU A 59 -0.51 -9.00 5.95
CA LEU A 59 -0.89 -10.32 6.45
C LEU A 59 0.37 -11.13 6.80
N PRO A 60 0.28 -12.07 7.74
CA PRO A 60 1.35 -13.04 7.99
C PRO A 60 1.74 -13.81 6.73
N ASN A 61 2.99 -14.26 6.66
CA ASN A 61 3.57 -15.00 5.53
C ASN A 61 3.50 -14.26 4.19
N PHE A 62 3.62 -12.93 4.19
CA PHE A 62 3.72 -12.19 2.93
C PHE A 62 5.16 -12.20 2.39
N THR A 63 5.26 -12.10 1.07
CA THR A 63 6.54 -12.02 0.36
C THR A 63 6.70 -10.62 -0.21
N SER A 64 7.85 -9.99 0.06
CA SER A 64 8.26 -8.74 -0.56
C SER A 64 9.36 -8.98 -1.59
N PHE A 65 9.32 -8.19 -2.65
CA PHE A 65 10.35 -8.10 -3.67
C PHE A 65 10.85 -6.66 -3.70
N THR A 66 12.13 -6.44 -3.39
CA THR A 66 12.68 -5.08 -3.31
C THR A 66 14.12 -5.09 -3.79
N LEU A 67 14.42 -4.28 -4.82
CA LEU A 67 15.77 -4.12 -5.39
C LEU A 67 16.48 -5.44 -5.70
N GLY A 68 15.75 -6.41 -6.26
CA GLY A 68 16.27 -7.75 -6.60
C GLY A 68 16.36 -8.73 -5.42
N SER A 69 16.01 -8.30 -4.21
CA SER A 69 15.91 -9.17 -3.03
C SER A 69 14.49 -9.70 -2.85
N ILE A 70 14.39 -10.95 -2.39
CA ILE A 70 13.12 -11.59 -2.01
C ILE A 70 13.17 -11.80 -0.50
N THR A 71 12.13 -11.37 0.22
CA THR A 71 12.02 -11.58 1.67
C THR A 71 10.64 -12.09 2.01
N VAL A 72 10.57 -13.18 2.78
CA VAL A 72 9.33 -13.70 3.33
C VAL A 72 9.25 -13.30 4.80
N PHE A 73 8.16 -12.63 5.17
CA PHE A 73 7.90 -12.22 6.53
C PHE A 73 6.88 -13.16 7.15
N ALA A 74 7.34 -14.02 8.04
CA ALA A 74 6.46 -14.99 8.71
C ALA A 74 5.44 -14.27 9.59
N THR A 75 5.87 -13.23 10.29
CA THR A 75 5.05 -12.51 11.26
C THR A 75 5.06 -11.00 11.02
N ARG A 76 4.09 -10.31 11.63
CA ARG A 76 4.01 -8.84 11.60
C ARG A 76 5.23 -8.17 12.28
N PRO A 77 5.71 -8.63 13.44
CA PRO A 77 6.96 -8.10 14.02
C PRO A 77 8.17 -8.17 13.09
N ASP A 78 8.30 -9.25 12.30
CA ASP A 78 9.38 -9.36 11.31
C ASP A 78 9.30 -8.25 10.25
N ALA A 79 8.07 -7.97 9.79
CA ALA A 79 7.78 -6.92 8.83
C ALA A 79 8.10 -5.53 9.41
N GLN A 80 7.64 -5.26 10.64
CA GLN A 80 7.92 -4.01 11.34
C GLN A 80 9.43 -3.77 11.45
N ALA A 81 10.19 -4.75 11.93
CA ALA A 81 11.63 -4.61 12.10
C ALA A 81 12.35 -4.34 10.76
N ALA A 82 11.88 -4.94 9.66
CA ALA A 82 12.45 -4.68 8.34
C ALA A 82 12.09 -3.29 7.79
N ILE A 83 10.84 -2.86 7.96
CA ILE A 83 10.40 -1.51 7.56
C ILE A 83 11.15 -0.45 8.36
N GLU A 84 11.33 -0.65 9.67
CA GLU A 84 12.09 0.26 10.53
C GLU A 84 13.54 0.38 10.05
N ARG A 85 14.22 -0.75 9.76
CA ARG A 85 15.57 -0.72 9.18
C ARG A 85 15.63 0.05 7.86
N LEU A 86 14.64 -0.11 6.99
CA LEU A 86 14.56 0.60 5.71
C LEU A 86 14.42 2.11 5.90
N LEU A 87 13.48 2.54 6.75
CA LEU A 87 13.25 3.96 7.03
C LEU A 87 14.48 4.60 7.71
N CYS A 88 15.13 3.88 8.64
CA CYS A 88 16.40 4.31 9.22
C CYS A 88 17.48 4.47 8.14
N SER A 89 17.60 3.52 7.20
CA SER A 89 18.55 3.62 6.08
C SER A 89 18.29 4.86 5.23
N TYR A 90 17.02 5.14 4.89
CA TYR A 90 16.65 6.35 4.14
C TYR A 90 17.04 7.63 4.88
N ASN A 91 16.76 7.71 6.18
CA ASN A 91 17.15 8.86 6.99
C ASN A 91 18.68 9.04 7.04
N THR A 92 19.44 7.98 7.30
CA THR A 92 20.91 8.04 7.37
C THR A 92 21.58 8.37 6.04
N SER A 93 20.92 8.05 4.93
CA SER A 93 21.39 8.32 3.56
C SER A 93 20.96 9.70 3.03
N GLY A 94 20.25 10.51 3.83
CA GLY A 94 19.74 11.82 3.42
C GLY A 94 18.48 11.77 2.55
N ILE A 95 17.99 10.58 2.19
CA ILE A 95 16.72 10.41 1.45
C ILE A 95 15.55 10.89 2.32
N GLY A 96 15.62 10.69 3.63
CA GLY A 96 14.52 11.04 4.54
C GLY A 96 13.33 10.10 4.43
N ALA A 97 12.27 10.41 5.19
CA ALA A 97 11.05 9.61 5.24
C ALA A 97 9.81 10.39 4.76
N ASP A 98 9.99 11.53 4.09
CA ASP A 98 8.92 12.25 3.42
C ASP A 98 8.54 11.54 2.11
N ILE A 99 7.64 10.57 2.25
CA ILE A 99 7.12 9.76 1.16
C ILE A 99 5.62 10.01 1.07
N ARG A 100 5.15 10.38 -0.12
CA ARG A 100 3.75 10.77 -0.34
C ARG A 100 3.14 9.93 -1.45
N LYS A 101 1.86 9.62 -1.31
CA LYS A 101 1.10 8.97 -2.38
C LYS A 101 0.94 9.97 -3.53
N TYR A 102 1.38 9.58 -4.73
CA TYR A 102 1.22 10.33 -5.97
C TYR A 102 -0.02 9.86 -6.74
N ASP A 103 -0.12 8.56 -7.01
CA ASP A 103 -1.23 7.97 -7.77
C ASP A 103 -1.55 6.56 -7.26
N SER A 104 -2.71 6.02 -7.63
CA SER A 104 -3.06 4.63 -7.34
C SER A 104 -4.15 4.10 -8.26
N ARG A 105 -4.09 2.80 -8.54
CA ARG A 105 -5.18 2.06 -9.18
C ARG A 105 -5.40 0.70 -8.52
N VAL A 106 -6.60 0.17 -8.72
CA VAL A 106 -7.01 -1.14 -8.23
C VAL A 106 -7.58 -1.94 -9.39
N GLU A 107 -7.16 -3.19 -9.51
CA GLU A 107 -7.69 -4.14 -10.48
C GLU A 107 -8.30 -5.32 -9.70
N PRO A 108 -9.63 -5.47 -9.70
CA PRO A 108 -10.27 -6.59 -9.04
C PRO A 108 -9.88 -7.90 -9.74
N VAL A 109 -9.54 -8.91 -8.96
CA VAL A 109 -9.23 -10.27 -9.46
C VAL A 109 -10.38 -11.22 -9.14
N SER A 110 -10.99 -11.07 -7.97
CA SER A 110 -12.16 -11.83 -7.53
C SER A 110 -12.99 -11.01 -6.54
N ALA A 111 -14.13 -11.54 -6.10
CA ALA A 111 -14.95 -10.91 -5.06
C ALA A 111 -14.22 -10.69 -3.72
N SER A 112 -13.08 -11.34 -3.49
CA SER A 112 -12.30 -11.25 -2.25
C SER A 112 -10.84 -10.84 -2.45
N SER A 113 -10.42 -10.55 -3.68
CA SER A 113 -9.03 -10.18 -3.97
C SER A 113 -8.90 -9.16 -5.08
N ALA A 114 -7.92 -8.27 -4.96
CA ALA A 114 -7.54 -7.30 -5.97
C ALA A 114 -6.03 -7.15 -6.03
N ILE A 115 -5.52 -6.66 -7.16
CA ILE A 115 -4.15 -6.14 -7.23
C ILE A 115 -4.23 -4.62 -7.05
N CYS A 116 -3.30 -4.08 -6.28
CA CYS A 116 -3.18 -2.65 -6.00
C CYS A 116 -1.86 -2.15 -6.55
N TRP A 117 -1.91 -1.03 -7.23
CA TRP A 117 -0.74 -0.26 -7.65
C TRP A 117 -0.81 1.06 -6.91
N ILE A 118 0.26 1.41 -6.21
CA ILE A 118 0.42 2.72 -5.59
C ILE A 118 1.73 3.31 -6.06
N THR A 119 1.65 4.51 -6.65
CA THR A 119 2.82 5.30 -6.99
C THR A 119 3.12 6.24 -5.84
N TRP A 120 4.34 6.14 -5.33
CA TRP A 120 4.89 7.01 -4.31
C TRP A 120 5.77 8.07 -4.96
N GLU A 121 5.88 9.22 -4.31
CA GLU A 121 6.87 10.25 -4.58
C GLU A 121 7.68 10.47 -3.30
N ILE A 122 9.00 10.35 -3.42
CA ILE A 122 9.95 10.56 -2.31
C ILE A 122 10.52 11.97 -2.43
N PHE A 123 10.54 12.70 -1.33
CA PHE A 123 11.14 14.03 -1.22
C PHE A 123 12.41 13.96 -0.37
N PRO A 124 13.60 14.01 -0.98
CA PRO A 124 14.87 14.02 -0.27
C PRO A 124 14.96 15.17 0.74
N ASN A 125 15.70 14.96 1.83
CA ASN A 125 15.96 16.04 2.78
C ASN A 125 16.66 17.21 2.07
N PRO A 126 16.37 18.46 2.48
CA PRO A 126 17.10 19.61 1.97
C PRO A 126 18.62 19.44 2.14
N GLY A 127 19.37 19.68 1.06
CA GLY A 127 20.83 19.57 1.07
C GLY A 127 21.38 18.17 0.77
N THR A 128 20.52 17.17 0.54
CA THR A 128 20.95 15.86 0.03
C THR A 128 21.48 16.01 -1.39
N THR A 129 22.69 15.51 -1.65
CA THR A 129 23.36 15.59 -2.96
C THR A 129 23.87 14.23 -3.44
N ASP A 130 23.86 14.00 -4.75
CA ASP A 130 24.42 12.80 -5.41
C ASP A 130 25.84 13.00 -5.95
N GLY A 131 26.51 14.09 -5.56
CA GLY A 131 27.80 14.50 -6.12
C GLY A 131 27.71 15.23 -7.47
N LYS A 132 26.50 15.40 -8.04
CA LYS A 132 26.22 16.19 -9.24
C LYS A 132 25.26 17.35 -8.99
N GLY A 133 24.53 17.34 -7.88
CA GLY A 133 23.67 18.44 -7.46
C GLY A 133 22.74 18.02 -6.32
N ALA A 134 21.72 18.84 -6.06
CA ALA A 134 20.63 18.47 -5.19
C ALA A 134 19.87 17.27 -5.79
N VAL A 135 19.47 16.33 -4.95
CA VAL A 135 18.67 15.19 -5.40
C VAL A 135 17.21 15.64 -5.56
N GLU A 136 16.70 15.55 -6.79
CA GLU A 136 15.31 15.86 -7.11
C GLU A 136 14.36 14.78 -6.59
N PRO A 137 13.09 15.12 -6.27
CA PRO A 137 12.07 14.13 -5.96
C PRO A 137 11.92 13.09 -7.07
N TRP A 138 11.69 11.83 -6.70
CA TRP A 138 11.47 10.75 -7.66
C TRP A 138 10.28 9.89 -7.28
N LYS A 139 9.79 9.15 -8.28
CA LYS A 139 8.61 8.29 -8.16
C LYS A 139 8.96 6.83 -8.33
N PHE A 140 8.26 5.98 -7.60
CA PHE A 140 8.28 4.53 -7.81
C PHE A 140 6.89 3.96 -7.56
N THR A 141 6.59 2.83 -8.20
CA THR A 141 5.30 2.14 -8.04
C THR A 141 5.50 0.84 -7.29
N ASP A 142 4.79 0.70 -6.16
CA ASP A 142 4.63 -0.55 -5.45
C ASP A 142 3.40 -1.29 -5.99
N VAL A 143 3.50 -2.62 -6.09
CA VAL A 143 2.45 -3.51 -6.59
C VAL A 143 2.24 -4.62 -5.60
N TYR A 144 1.03 -4.73 -5.05
CA TYR A 144 0.72 -5.72 -4.03
C TYR A 144 -0.66 -6.35 -4.22
N GLY A 145 -0.80 -7.58 -3.74
CA GLY A 145 -2.07 -8.27 -3.66
C GLY A 145 -2.85 -7.85 -2.41
N PHE A 146 -4.09 -7.41 -2.60
CA PHE A 146 -5.05 -7.18 -1.52
C PHE A 146 -5.99 -8.38 -1.40
N ARG A 147 -6.29 -8.77 -0.16
CA ARG A 147 -7.23 -9.85 0.15
C ARG A 147 -8.16 -9.45 1.28
N LEU A 148 -9.45 -9.64 1.08
CA LEU A 148 -10.44 -9.58 2.15
C LEU A 148 -10.30 -10.82 3.03
N THR A 149 -10.14 -10.62 4.34
CA THR A 149 -10.16 -11.70 5.32
C THR A 149 -11.61 -11.92 5.78
N GLN A 150 -12.04 -13.19 5.85
CA GLN A 150 -13.42 -13.58 6.19
C GLN A 150 -13.88 -13.15 7.60
N ASN A 151 -12.98 -12.63 8.43
CA ASN A 151 -13.31 -12.14 9.77
C ASN A 151 -13.78 -10.67 9.81
N ASN A 152 -13.99 -10.01 8.66
CA ASN A 152 -14.30 -8.58 8.61
C ASN A 152 -15.68 -8.25 7.98
N SER A 153 -16.72 -8.98 8.38
CA SER A 153 -18.06 -8.37 8.51
C SER A 153 -18.12 -7.30 9.62
N SER A 154 -17.07 -7.17 10.43
CA SER A 154 -16.68 -5.93 11.07
C SER A 154 -15.92 -5.04 10.09
N VAL A 155 -16.66 -4.09 9.50
CA VAL A 155 -16.18 -2.72 9.30
C VAL A 155 -15.12 -2.39 10.34
N ASN A 156 -14.01 -1.78 9.91
CA ASN A 156 -13.13 -0.95 10.73
C ASN A 156 -13.82 -0.44 12.03
N LYS A 157 -13.77 -1.23 13.10
CA LYS A 157 -14.02 -0.82 14.47
C LYS A 157 -12.66 -0.88 15.15
N GLY A 158 -11.79 0.01 14.72
CA GLY A 158 -10.40 0.10 15.14
C GLY A 158 -9.88 1.52 15.01
N LEU A 159 -10.69 2.49 15.44
CA LEU A 159 -10.31 3.86 15.81
C LEU A 159 -11.52 4.48 16.52
N GLN A 160 -11.77 4.04 17.75
CA GLN A 160 -12.38 4.91 18.75
C GLN A 160 -11.25 5.41 19.64
N CYS A 161 -11.06 6.73 19.63
CA CYS A 161 -10.25 7.41 20.62
C CYS A 161 -10.82 7.10 22.00
N GLN A 162 -10.07 6.43 22.87
CA GLN A 162 -10.29 6.53 24.31
C GLN A 162 -9.35 7.62 24.83
N GLY A 163 -9.96 8.71 25.28
CA GLY A 163 -9.27 9.77 26.01
C GLY A 163 -8.97 9.29 27.43
N GLY A 164 -7.70 9.44 27.81
CA GLY A 164 -7.29 9.63 29.19
C GLY A 164 -6.95 11.10 29.41
#